data_AF-A0A957X4F8-F1
#
_entry.id   AF-A0A957X4F8-F1
#
_cell.length_a   1.000
_cell.length_b   1.000
_cell.length_c   1.000
_cell.angle_alpha   90.00
_cell.angle_beta   90.00
_cell.angle_gamma   90.00
#
_symmetry.space_group_name_H-M   'P 1'
#
loop_
_entity.id
_entity.type
_entity.pdbx_description
1 polymer ?
#
loop_
_entity_poly.entity_id
_entity_poly.type
_entity_poly.pdbx_seq_one_letter_code
_entity_poly.pdbx_strand_id
1 'polypeptide(L)'
;MITNDSRHGLPLPLAAELAQLPFLDDTHLWQAARQVAPIEKNERIQELVLKQQAEGLTTAKEQEAQQLQEYAHRLMLIRAEAAVLLKNKGYDISTLRQPVP
;
A
#
# COMPACT_ATOMS: atom_id res chain seq x y z
N MET A 1 -9.54 6.18 -28.45
CA MET A 1 -8.21 6.33 -27.80
C MET A 1 -8.44 6.23 -26.30
N ILE A 2 -7.96 5.15 -25.67
CA ILE A 2 -8.16 4.89 -24.24
C ILE A 2 -6.98 5.53 -23.51
N THR A 3 -7.13 6.75 -23.02
CA THR A 3 -6.25 7.25 -21.96
C THR A 3 -6.70 6.59 -20.67
N ASN A 4 -6.02 5.49 -20.35
CA ASN A 4 -6.07 4.81 -19.07
C ASN A 4 -5.54 5.76 -17.99
N ASP A 5 -6.36 6.69 -17.53
CA ASP A 5 -6.05 7.52 -16.39
C ASP A 5 -6.49 6.79 -15.11
N SER A 6 -5.63 5.87 -14.68
CA SER A 6 -5.79 5.11 -13.44
C SER A 6 -5.59 5.96 -12.17
N ARG A 7 -5.58 7.31 -12.27
CA ARG A 7 -5.37 8.23 -11.14
C ARG A 7 -6.65 8.93 -10.69
N HIS A 8 -7.74 8.89 -11.48
CA HIS A 8 -9.01 9.57 -11.15
C HIS A 8 -9.79 8.97 -9.96
N GLY A 9 -9.37 7.81 -9.43
CA GLY A 9 -10.03 7.15 -8.28
C GLY A 9 -9.27 7.21 -6.96
N LEU A 10 -8.12 7.91 -6.90
CA LEU A 10 -7.33 7.97 -5.67
C LEU A 10 -7.89 9.04 -4.71
N PRO A 11 -7.97 8.76 -3.40
CA PRO A 11 -8.22 9.79 -2.41
C PRO A 11 -7.22 10.94 -2.60
N LEU A 12 -7.69 12.19 -2.62
CA LEU A 12 -6.84 13.38 -2.80
C LEU A 12 -5.56 13.38 -1.93
N PRO A 13 -5.58 12.93 -0.67
CA PRO A 13 -4.37 12.83 0.15
C PRO A 13 -3.31 11.88 -0.43
N LEU A 14 -3.75 10.78 -1.04
CA LEU A 14 -2.85 9.78 -1.64
C LEU A 14 -2.24 10.29 -2.95
N ALA A 15 -3.02 10.96 -3.79
CA ALA A 15 -2.50 11.55 -5.03
C ALA A 15 -1.41 12.61 -4.73
N ALA A 16 -1.61 13.43 -3.68
CA ALA A 16 -0.63 14.43 -3.25
C ALA A 16 0.65 13.81 -2.67
N GLU A 17 0.54 12.68 -1.97
CA GLU A 17 1.68 11.92 -1.45
C GLU A 17 2.49 11.27 -2.58
N LEU A 18 1.81 10.64 -3.55
CA LEU A 18 2.47 10.05 -4.71
C LEU A 18 3.18 11.12 -5.57
N ALA A 19 2.59 12.31 -5.69
CA ALA A 19 3.19 13.43 -6.40
C ALA A 19 4.49 13.94 -5.75
N GLN A 20 4.72 13.66 -4.47
CA GLN A 20 5.95 14.04 -3.75
C GLN A 20 7.08 13.02 -3.91
N LEU A 21 6.77 11.75 -4.20
CA LEU A 21 7.76 10.68 -4.35
C LEU A 21 8.90 11.02 -5.33
N PRO A 22 8.66 11.60 -6.52
CA PRO A 22 9.74 11.95 -7.45
C PRO A 22 10.76 12.97 -6.91
N PHE A 23 10.39 13.74 -5.88
CA PHE A 23 11.24 14.75 -5.26
C PHE A 23 12.05 14.20 -4.07
N LEU A 24 11.82 12.95 -3.68
CA LEU A 24 12.57 12.30 -2.61
C LEU A 24 13.96 11.87 -3.10
N ASP A 25 14.92 11.85 -2.17
CA ASP A 25 16.22 11.25 -2.41
C ASP A 25 16.13 9.72 -2.46
N ASP A 26 17.23 9.10 -2.89
CA ASP A 26 17.26 7.65 -3.10
C ASP A 26 17.07 6.87 -1.80
N THR A 27 17.52 7.41 -0.65
CA THR A 27 17.34 6.79 0.67
C THR A 27 15.87 6.72 1.04
N HIS A 28 15.15 7.83 0.89
CA HIS A 28 13.72 7.92 1.19
C HIS A 28 12.89 7.09 0.20
N LEU A 29 13.30 7.02 -1.07
CA LEU A 29 12.69 6.12 -2.05
C LEU A 29 12.88 4.65 -1.68
N TRP A 30 14.07 4.25 -1.23
CA TRP A 30 14.32 2.90 -0.75
C TRP A 30 13.51 2.58 0.50
N GLN A 31 13.39 3.52 1.43
CA GLN A 31 12.52 3.36 2.61
C GLN A 31 11.06 3.17 2.20
N ALA A 32 10.52 4.04 1.33
CA ALA A 32 9.16 3.95 0.81
C ALA A 32 8.89 2.62 0.11
N ALA A 33 9.83 2.16 -0.74
CA ALA A 33 9.72 0.89 -1.46
C ALA A 33 9.77 -0.34 -0.54
N ARG A 34 10.50 -0.24 0.58
CA ARG A 34 10.66 -1.30 1.58
C ARG A 34 9.66 -1.24 2.73
N GLN A 35 8.74 -0.28 2.74
CA GLN A 35 7.73 -0.24 3.80
C GLN A 35 6.94 -1.55 3.80
N VAL A 36 6.79 -2.13 4.98
CA VAL A 36 5.98 -3.32 5.21
C VAL A 36 4.80 -2.89 6.07
N ALA A 37 3.62 -3.46 5.84
CA ALA A 37 2.50 -3.25 6.75
C ALA A 37 2.95 -3.74 8.13
N PRO A 38 2.79 -2.95 9.21
CA PRO A 38 3.17 -3.39 10.54
C PRO A 38 2.46 -4.70 10.86
N ILE A 39 3.21 -5.70 11.34
CA ILE A 39 2.76 -7.07 11.59
C ILE A 39 1.51 -7.09 12.49
N GLU A 40 1.41 -6.15 13.42
CA GLU A 40 0.25 -5.95 14.30
C GLU A 40 -1.07 -5.75 13.54
N LYS A 41 -1.04 -5.15 12.34
CA LYS A 41 -2.24 -5.00 11.50
C LYS A 41 -2.63 -6.29 10.80
N ASN A 42 -1.68 -7.15 10.44
CA ASN A 42 -1.99 -8.43 9.77
C ASN A 42 -2.61 -9.45 10.74
N GLU A 43 -2.11 -9.52 11.98
CA GLU A 43 -2.73 -10.35 13.02
C GLU A 43 -4.15 -9.87 13.33
N ARG A 44 -4.36 -8.54 13.37
CA ARG A 44 -5.70 -7.97 13.59
C ARG A 44 -6.67 -8.25 12.44
N ILE A 45 -6.19 -8.21 11.19
CA ILE A 45 -6.99 -8.61 10.01
C ILE A 45 -7.38 -10.09 10.13
N GLN A 46 -6.46 -10.97 10.50
CA GLN A 46 -6.75 -12.40 10.67
C GLN A 46 -7.73 -12.66 11.81
N GLU A 47 -7.60 -11.97 12.95
CA GLU A 47 -8.55 -12.05 14.05
C GLU A 47 -9.96 -11.60 13.63
N LEU A 48 -10.05 -10.51 12.87
CA LEU A 48 -11.32 -9.98 12.39
C LEU A 48 -11.98 -10.93 11.39
N VAL A 49 -11.21 -11.57 10.49
CA VAL A 49 -11.71 -12.57 9.53
C VAL A 49 -12.17 -13.85 10.25
N LEU A 50 -11.46 -14.30 11.29
CA LEU A 50 -11.89 -15.44 12.11
C LEU A 50 -13.19 -15.12 12.86
N LYS A 51 -13.31 -13.91 13.42
CA LYS A 51 -14.54 -13.47 14.09
C LYS A 51 -15.70 -13.22 13.11
N GLN A 52 -15.41 -12.83 11.87
CA GLN A 52 -16.40 -12.71 10.79
C GLN A 52 -17.11 -14.03 10.52
N GLN A 53 -16.34 -15.12 10.41
CA GLN A 53 -16.87 -16.45 10.16
C GLN A 53 -17.66 -17.01 11.35
N ALA A 54 -17.35 -16.59 12.57
CA ALA A 54 -17.98 -17.09 13.78
C ALA A 54 -19.31 -16.39 14.14
N GLU A 55 -19.41 -15.06 14.00
CA GLU A 55 -20.51 -14.29 14.61
C GLU A 55 -21.22 -13.32 13.66
N GLY A 56 -20.70 -13.09 12.44
CA GLY A 56 -21.14 -12.00 11.56
C GLY A 56 -20.62 -10.63 12.02
N LEU A 57 -20.31 -9.74 11.08
CA LEU A 57 -19.76 -8.42 11.45
C LEU A 57 -20.87 -7.50 11.98
N THR A 58 -20.60 -6.88 13.13
CA THR A 58 -21.23 -5.62 13.48
C THR A 58 -20.69 -4.51 12.58
N THR A 59 -21.50 -3.50 12.27
CA THR A 59 -21.17 -2.38 11.35
C THR A 59 -19.83 -1.69 11.66
N ALA A 60 -19.41 -1.66 12.93
CA ALA A 60 -18.12 -1.12 13.35
C ALA A 60 -16.91 -1.93 12.84
N LYS A 61 -17.04 -3.26 12.75
CA LYS A 61 -15.97 -4.14 12.24
C LYS A 61 -15.83 -4.02 10.72
N GLU A 62 -16.91 -3.69 10.00
CA GLU A 62 -16.87 -3.52 8.54
C GLU A 62 -16.11 -2.26 8.16
N GLN A 63 -16.31 -1.19 8.94
CA GLN A 63 -15.54 0.04 8.82
C GLN A 63 -14.05 -0.19 9.12
N GLU A 64 -13.72 -0.98 10.14
CA GLU A 64 -12.32 -1.32 10.46
C GLU A 64 -11.66 -2.13 9.33
N ALA A 65 -12.36 -3.11 8.77
CA ALA A 65 -11.88 -3.89 7.63
C ALA A 65 -11.67 -3.04 6.37
N GLN A 66 -12.59 -2.11 6.08
CA GLN A 66 -12.44 -1.16 4.96
C GLN A 66 -11.23 -0.25 5.15
N GLN A 67 -11.04 0.31 6.35
CA GLN A 67 -9.88 1.15 6.67
C GLN A 67 -8.55 0.38 6.52
N LEU A 68 -8.54 -0.90 6.93
CA LEU A 68 -7.36 -1.75 6.78
C LEU A 68 -7.06 -2.06 5.31
N GLN A 69 -8.10 -2.32 4.51
CA GLN A 69 -7.96 -2.53 3.07
C GLN A 69 -7.47 -1.27 2.34
N GLU A 70 -8.04 -0.10 2.66
CA GLU A 70 -7.59 1.18 2.11
C GLU A 70 -6.13 1.47 2.48
N TYR A 71 -5.74 1.19 3.73
CA TYR A 71 -4.36 1.33 4.19
C TYR A 71 -3.41 0.39 3.42
N ALA A 72 -3.80 -0.87 3.22
CA ALA A 72 -3.00 -1.83 2.46
C ALA A 72 -2.86 -1.41 0.98
N HIS A 73 -3.93 -0.95 0.34
CA HIS A 73 -3.90 -0.42 -1.03
C HIS A 73 -2.99 0.80 -1.15
N ARG A 74 -3.11 1.76 -0.22
CA ARG A 74 -2.23 2.94 -0.16
C ARG A 74 -0.77 2.54 -0.07
N LEU A 75 -0.44 1.62 0.83
CA LEU A 75 0.92 1.14 1.02
C LEU A 75 1.47 0.47 -0.25
N MET A 76 0.66 -0.37 -0.91
CA MET A 76 1.06 -1.02 -2.16
C MET A 76 1.38 0.00 -3.26
N LEU A 77 0.57 1.04 -3.42
CA LEU A 77 0.77 2.07 -4.42
C LEU A 77 2.05 2.87 -4.18
N ILE A 78 2.30 3.29 -2.93
CA ILE A 78 3.52 4.01 -2.55
C ILE A 78 4.77 3.16 -2.86
N ARG A 79 4.75 1.88 -2.48
CA ARG A 79 5.86 0.96 -2.74
C ARG A 79 6.12 0.78 -4.23
N ALA A 80 5.05 0.60 -5.01
CA ALA A 80 5.15 0.39 -6.45
C ALA A 80 5.73 1.63 -7.15
N GLU A 81 5.24 2.82 -6.84
CA GLU A 81 5.72 4.07 -7.43
C GLU A 81 7.19 4.34 -7.04
N ALA A 82 7.56 4.15 -5.77
CA ALA A 82 8.94 4.27 -5.31
C ALA A 82 9.88 3.28 -6.01
N ALA A 83 9.44 2.02 -6.22
CA ALA A 83 10.21 1.02 -6.95
C ALA A 83 10.40 1.41 -8.43
N VAL A 84 9.37 1.96 -9.08
CA VAL A 84 9.47 2.46 -10.47
C VAL A 84 10.47 3.60 -10.55
N LEU A 85 10.45 4.55 -9.60
CA LEU A 85 11.40 5.66 -9.55
C LEU A 85 12.84 5.17 -9.36
N LEU A 86 13.07 4.22 -8.45
CA LEU A 86 14.38 3.60 -8.24
C LEU A 86 14.88 2.88 -9.50
N LYS A 87 14.01 2.14 -10.18
CA LYS A 87 14.35 1.48 -11.44
C LYS A 87 14.72 2.49 -12.53
N ASN A 88 13.98 3.60 -12.64
CA ASN A 88 14.27 4.67 -13.61
C ASN A 88 15.61 5.37 -13.33
N LYS A 89 16.06 5.39 -12.08
CA LYS A 89 17.38 5.88 -11.66
C LYS A 89 18.51 4.86 -11.86
N GLY A 90 18.20 3.64 -12.32
CA GLY A 90 19.17 2.58 -12.60
C GLY A 90 19.46 1.62 -11.44
N TYR A 91 18.68 1.67 -10.36
CA TYR A 91 18.83 0.74 -9.24
C TYR A 91 18.22 -0.63 -9.54
N ASP A 92 18.85 -1.70 -9.03
CA ASP A 92 18.29 -3.05 -9.07
C ASP A 92 17.23 -3.25 -7.97
N ILE A 93 15.97 -3.20 -8.39
CA ILE A 93 14.81 -3.38 -7.51
C ILE A 93 14.46 -4.85 -7.25
N SER A 94 15.25 -5.82 -7.73
CA SER A 94 15.02 -7.24 -7.48
C SER A 94 14.98 -7.59 -5.99
N THR A 95 15.69 -6.80 -5.18
CA THR A 95 15.75 -6.92 -3.71
C THR A 95 14.43 -6.54 -3.02
N LEU A 96 13.50 -5.90 -3.72
CA LEU A 96 12.17 -5.53 -3.19
C LEU A 96 11.14 -6.67 -3.31
N ARG A 97 11.44 -7.73 -4.07
CA ARG A 97 10.60 -8.93 -4.11
C ARG A 97 10.66 -9.62 -2.76
N GLN A 98 9.74 -9.29 -1.86
CA GLN A 98 9.55 -10.10 -0.66
C GLN A 98 8.93 -11.44 -1.05
N PRO A 99 9.40 -12.56 -0.47
CA PRO A 99 8.69 -13.83 -0.60
C PRO A 99 7.32 -13.66 0.06
N VAL A 100 6.28 -14.06 -0.65
CA VAL A 100 4.95 -14.25 -0.06
C VAL A 100 5.07 -15.47 0.87
N PRO A 101 4.88 -15.34 2.19
CA PRO A 101 4.77 -16.50 3.06
C PRO A 101 3.48 -17.30 2.79
#